data_AF-A0A1H1SX76-F1
#
_entry.id   AF-A0A1H1SX76-F1
#
_cell.length_a   1.000
_cell.length_b   1.000
_cell.length_c   1.000
_cell.angle_alpha   90.00
_cell.angle_beta   90.00
_cell.angle_gamma   90.00
#
_symmetry.space_group_name_H-M   'P 1'
#
loop_
_entity.id
_entity.type
_entity.pdbx_description
1 polymer ?
#
loop_
_entity_poly.entity_id
_entity_poly.type
_entity_poly.pdbx_seq_one_letter_code
_entity_poly.pdbx_strand_id
1 'polypeptide(L)' 'MSERGRQPSPCVRQCCLDGDECLGCGRLMSEILQWANASDTQQLQIIALATERRARRQQRMAGR' A
#
# COMPACT_ATOMS: atom_id res chain seq x y z
N MET A 1 5.47 9.64 -24.43
CA MET A 1 5.01 10.26 -23.18
C MET A 1 4.76 9.17 -22.16
N SER A 2 5.75 8.81 -21.32
CA SER A 2 5.61 7.77 -20.29
C SER A 2 6.50 8.09 -19.09
N GLU A 3 6.25 9.22 -18.43
CA GLU A 3 7.04 9.67 -17.28
C GLU A 3 6.18 9.79 -16.02
N ARG A 4 5.17 8.92 -15.88
CA ARG A 4 4.37 8.87 -14.67
C ARG A 4 5.04 7.93 -13.67
N GLY A 5 5.20 8.45 -12.45
CA GLY A 5 5.98 7.90 -11.34
C GLY A 5 6.06 6.39 -11.26
N ARG A 6 7.31 5.94 -11.13
CA ARG A 6 7.70 4.53 -11.10
C ARG A 6 8.27 4.18 -9.73
N GLN A 7 7.57 4.56 -8.67
CA GLN A 7 7.90 3.99 -7.37
C GLN A 7 7.53 2.51 -7.37
N PRO A 8 8.36 1.64 -6.77
CA PRO A 8 8.05 0.22 -6.70
C PRO A 8 6.76 0.01 -5.92
N SER A 9 5.81 -0.70 -6.51
CA SER A 9 4.57 -1.03 -5.81
C SER A 9 4.90 -1.88 -4.57
N PRO A 10 4.42 -1.54 -3.36
CA PRO A 10 4.66 -2.31 -2.15
C PRO A 10 3.80 -3.59 -2.11
N CYS A 11 3.28 -4.03 -3.25
CA CYS A 11 2.44 -5.22 -3.37
C CYS A 11 3.29 -6.49 -3.21
N VAL A 12 3.06 -7.23 -2.13
CA VAL A 12 3.70 -8.52 -1.83
C VAL A 12 3.04 -9.71 -2.54
N ARG A 13 2.15 -9.45 -3.53
CA ARG A 13 1.34 -10.46 -4.25
C ARG A 13 0.48 -11.38 -3.38
N GLN A 14 0.36 -11.07 -2.09
CA GLN A 14 -0.56 -11.72 -1.15
C GLN A 14 -1.71 -10.75 -0.85
N CYS A 15 -2.59 -10.50 -1.82
CA CYS A 15 -3.73 -9.60 -1.61
C CYS A 15 -4.82 -10.32 -0.79
N CYS A 16 -5.17 -9.73 0.35
CA CYS A 16 -6.35 -10.10 1.12
C CYS A 16 -6.98 -8.78 1.57
N LEU A 17 -8.14 -8.43 1.04
CA LEU A 17 -8.83 -7.18 1.38
C LEU A 17 -9.76 -7.43 2.57
N ASP A 18 -9.67 -6.56 3.56
CA ASP A 18 -10.59 -6.47 4.69
C ASP A 18 -11.31 -5.13 4.59
N GLY A 19 -12.51 -5.16 4.00
CA GLY A 19 -13.19 -3.96 3.51
C GLY A 19 -12.35 -3.26 2.45
N ASP A 20 -11.89 -2.05 2.78
CA ASP A 20 -11.08 -1.22 1.88
C ASP A 20 -9.57 -1.35 2.11
N GLU A 21 -9.09 -2.12 3.10
CA GLU A 21 -7.66 -2.23 3.38
C GLU A 21 -7.09 -3.60 3.00
N CYS A 22 -5.98 -3.61 2.25
CA CYS A 22 -5.25 -4.82 1.92
C CYS A 22 -4.40 -5.25 3.11
N LEU A 23 -4.75 -6.38 3.72
CA LEU A 23 -4.04 -7.02 4.83
C LEU A 23 -2.59 -7.39 4.50
N GLY A 24 -2.29 -7.69 3.24
CA GLY A 24 -0.96 -8.14 2.81
C GLY A 24 0.03 -6.99 2.62
N CYS A 25 -0.32 -6.00 1.79
CA CYS A 25 0.55 -4.86 1.49
C CYS A 25 0.26 -3.62 2.34
N GLY A 26 -0.85 -3.58 3.07
CA GLY A 26 -1.25 -2.45 3.92
C GLY A 26 -1.90 -1.27 3.17
N ARG A 27 -2.09 -1.37 1.85
CA ARG A 27 -2.67 -0.29 1.03
C ARG A 27 -4.20 -0.27 1.09
N LEU A 28 -4.80 0.89 0.92
CA LEU A 28 -6.23 1.02 0.70
C LEU A 28 -6.64 0.74 -0.75
N MET A 29 -7.90 0.33 -0.95
CA MET A 29 -8.51 0.09 -2.25
C MET A 29 -8.46 1.34 -3.13
N SER A 30 -8.79 2.50 -2.56
CA SER A 30 -8.66 3.81 -3.23
C SER A 30 -7.21 4.12 -3.66
N GLU A 31 -6.23 3.78 -2.83
CA GLU A 31 -4.79 3.92 -3.12
C GLU A 31 -4.32 2.97 -4.22
N ILE A 32 -4.91 1.77 -4.31
CA ILE A 32 -4.63 0.80 -5.38
C ILE A 32 -5.21 1.31 -6.71
N LEU A 33 -6.45 1.79 -6.72
CA LEU A 33 -7.12 2.31 -7.91
C LEU A 33 -6.44 3.56 -8.46
N GLN A 34 -6.01 4.48 -7.59
CA GLN A 34 -5.35 5.71 -8.01
C GLN A 34 -3.86 5.53 -8.34
N TRP A 35 -3.24 4.38 -8.01
CA TRP A 35 -1.79 4.19 -8.14
C TRP A 35 -1.22 4.49 -9.52
N ALA A 36 -1.91 4.06 -10.58
CA ALA A 36 -1.49 4.27 -11.96
C ALA A 36 -1.54 5.76 -12.38
N ASN A 37 -2.33 6.56 -11.66
CA ASN A 37 -2.48 8.00 -11.88
C ASN A 37 -1.76 8.85 -10.81
N ALA A 38 -1.20 8.22 -9.77
CA ALA A 38 -0.52 8.90 -8.69
C ALA A 38 0.84 9.43 -9.15
N SER A 39 1.22 10.63 -8.67
CA SER A 39 2.56 11.17 -8.83
C SER A 39 3.57 10.44 -7.96
N ASP A 40 4.88 10.57 -8.23
CA ASP A 40 5.94 9.96 -7.39
C ASP A 40 5.78 10.30 -5.90
N THR A 41 5.46 11.56 -5.58
CA THR A 41 5.24 12.00 -4.19
C THR A 41 4.05 11.27 -3.57
N GLN A 42 2.93 11.14 -4.29
CA GLN A 42 1.77 10.40 -3.80
C GLN A 42 2.09 8.91 -3.66
N GLN A 43 2.83 8.34 -4.60
CA GLN A 43 3.24 6.95 -4.52
C GLN A 43 4.14 6.68 -3.30
N LEU A 44 5.10 7.56 -3.02
CA LEU A 44 5.94 7.52 -1.82
C LEU A 44 5.10 7.60 -0.54
N GLN A 45 4.14 8.52 -0.49
CA GLN A 45 3.22 8.65 0.65
C GLN A 45 2.40 7.37 0.87
N ILE A 46 1.84 6.80 -0.21
CA ILE A 46 1.10 5.53 -0.13
C ILE A 46 2.00 4.41 0.36
N ILE A 47 3.25 4.30 -0.11
CA ILE A 47 4.21 3.28 0.36
C ILE A 47 4.48 3.44 1.86
N ALA A 48 4.74 4.66 2.32
CA ALA A 48 5.03 4.94 3.73
C ALA A 48 3.83 4.58 4.62
N LEU A 49 2.62 5.05 4.26
CA LEU A 49 1.40 4.76 5.00
C LEU A 49 1.05 3.26 5.00
N ALA A 50 1.20 2.59 3.87
CA ALA A 50 0.94 1.15 3.75
C ALA A 50 1.91 0.33 4.63
N THR A 51 3.18 0.73 4.67
CA THR A 51 4.19 0.11 5.52
C THR A 51 3.85 0.30 7.00
N GLU A 52 3.44 1.50 7.39
CA GLU A 52 3.03 1.81 8.77
C GLU A 52 1.81 0.99 9.20
N ARG A 53 0.76 0.92 8.38
CA ARG A 53 -0.44 0.11 8.64
C ARG A 53 -0.09 -1.37 8.79
N ARG A 54 0.75 -1.89 7.89
CA ARG A 54 1.25 -3.26 7.95
C ARG A 54 2.01 -3.51 9.25
N ALA A 55 2.95 -2.64 9.62
CA ALA A 55 3.73 -2.77 10.85
C ALA A 55 2.81 -2.75 12.08
N ARG A 56 1.86 -1.81 12.15
CA ARG A 56 0.88 -1.72 13.24
C ARG A 56 0.03 -2.99 13.34
N ARG A 57 -0.41 -3.56 12.22
CA ARG A 57 -1.15 -4.84 12.22
C ARG A 57 -0.27 -6.01 12.67
N GLN A 58 0.96 -6.10 12.17
CA GLN A 58 1.91 -7.14 12.57
C GLN A 58 2.22 -7.08 14.06
N GLN A 59 2.40 -5.89 14.63
CA GLN A 59 2.55 -5.71 16.08
C GLN A 59 1.34 -6.21 16.87
N ARG A 60 0.11 -5.97 16.38
CA ARG A 60 -1.11 -6.49 17.01
C ARG A 60 -1.22 -8.02 16.93
N MET A 61 -0.68 -8.64 15.87
CA MET A 61 -0.74 -10.09 15.66
C MET A 61 0.40 -10.85 16.35
N ALA A 62 1.58 -10.23 16.50
CA ALA A 62 2.77 -10.84 17.11
C ALA A 62 2.75 -10.90 18.64
N GLY A 63 1.75 -10.28 19.28
CA GLY A 63 1.56 -10.32 20.74
C GLY A 63 0.69 -11.48 21.24
N ARG A 64 0.57 -12.59 20.47
CA ARG A 64 -0.19 -13.79 20.84
C ARG A 64 0.74 -14.99 20.95
#